data_AF-A0A1I0B3K5-F1
#
_entry.id   AF-A0A1I0B3K5-F1
#
_cell.length_a   1.000
_cell.length_b   1.000
_cell.length_c   1.000
_cell.angle_alpha   90.00
_cell.angle_beta   90.00
_cell.angle_gamma   90.00
#
_symmetry.space_group_name_H-M   'P 1'
#
loop_
_entity.id
_entity.type
_entity.pdbx_description
1 polymer ?
#
loop_
_entity_poly.entity_id
_entity_poly.type
_entity_poly.pdbx_seq_one_letter_code
_entity_poly.pdbx_strand_id
1 'polypeptide(L)'
;MGLFDFLKGKSLKGKTKQKSSNTIDQYSNIKTLHIESMMYYQKARELYERNEVFFPTLQESARFQLLNHQKNGFDRVEILAAESQSCNVCQKMNDNVLTITTALKNMPIPRKDCKHSPNENGEGWCRCTYVPYVDDL
;
A
#
# COMPACT_ATOMS: atom_id res chain seq x y z
N MET A 1 28.46 29.45 -57.17
CA MET A 1 28.82 28.15 -57.79
C MET A 1 29.86 27.52 -56.91
N GLY A 2 29.69 26.36 -56.28
CA GLY A 2 28.59 25.43 -56.18
C GLY A 2 28.83 24.55 -54.95
N LEU A 3 27.74 24.09 -54.34
CA LEU A 3 27.56 23.44 -53.04
C LEU A 3 28.18 22.02 -52.93
N PHE A 4 29.27 21.71 -53.65
CA PHE A 4 29.73 20.33 -53.88
C PHE A 4 31.23 20.07 -53.74
N ASP A 5 31.97 20.86 -52.94
CA ASP A 5 33.40 20.61 -52.66
C ASP A 5 33.69 20.29 -51.17
N PHE A 6 32.75 19.65 -50.49
CA PHE A 6 32.95 19.17 -49.10
C PHE A 6 32.60 17.67 -48.96
N LEU A 7 32.86 16.88 -50.00
CA LEU A 7 32.81 15.42 -49.95
C LEU A 7 34.19 14.82 -50.23
N LYS A 8 35.16 15.12 -49.36
CA LYS A 8 36.36 14.28 -49.19
C LYS A 8 36.40 13.77 -47.77
N GLY A 9 36.21 12.46 -47.66
CA GLY A 9 35.98 11.76 -46.41
C GLY A 9 37.08 11.95 -45.38
N LYS A 10 36.65 11.95 -44.12
CA LYS A 10 37.39 11.31 -43.04
C LYS A 10 36.41 10.50 -42.20
N SER A 11 36.66 9.19 -42.22
CA SER A 11 36.19 8.21 -41.26
C SER A 11 36.35 8.74 -39.84
N LEU A 12 35.24 8.89 -39.12
CA LEU A 12 35.25 9.08 -37.68
C LEU A 12 34.85 7.75 -37.04
N LYS A 13 35.90 7.12 -36.52
CA LYS A 13 35.90 5.96 -35.62
C LYS A 13 34.88 6.14 -34.50
N GLY A 14 34.38 4.99 -34.04
CA GLY A 14 33.27 4.80 -33.11
C GLY A 14 33.12 5.86 -32.02
N LYS A 15 31.89 6.37 -31.90
CA LYS A 15 31.41 6.98 -30.68
C LYS A 15 30.51 5.96 -29.98
N THR A 16 31.05 5.43 -28.91
CA THR A 16 30.44 4.57 -27.91
C THR A 16 29.04 5.05 -27.57
N LYS A 17 28.08 4.12 -27.56
CA LYS A 17 26.69 4.33 -27.15
C LYS A 17 26.64 5.11 -25.84
N GLN A 18 26.23 6.38 -25.89
CA GLN A 18 25.69 7.05 -24.72
C GLN A 18 24.34 6.40 -24.43
N LYS A 19 24.36 5.40 -23.54
CA LYS A 19 23.17 4.96 -22.82
C LYS A 19 22.72 6.17 -22.00
N SER A 20 21.71 6.90 -22.46
CA SER A 20 20.97 7.78 -21.57
C SER A 20 20.29 6.87 -20.55
N SER A 21 20.93 6.66 -19.40
CA SER A 21 20.27 6.00 -18.28
C SER A 21 19.24 6.98 -17.75
N ASN A 22 17.99 6.83 -18.19
CA ASN A 22 16.88 7.46 -17.49
C ASN A 22 16.83 6.88 -16.08
N THR A 23 17.37 7.64 -15.13
CA THR A 23 17.40 7.37 -13.69
C THR A 23 15.99 7.24 -13.07
N ILE A 24 14.95 7.40 -13.90
CA ILE A 24 13.53 7.30 -13.57
C ILE A 24 13.01 5.86 -13.76
N ASP A 25 13.61 5.05 -14.65
CA ASP A 25 13.13 3.68 -14.91
C ASP A 25 13.52 2.65 -13.84
N GLN A 26 14.43 2.99 -12.94
CA GLN A 26 14.76 2.11 -11.81
C GLN A 26 13.70 2.14 -10.70
N TYR A 27 12.78 3.11 -10.71
CA TYR A 27 11.65 3.22 -9.77
C TYR A 27 10.29 2.94 -10.41
N SER A 28 10.22 2.81 -11.74
CA SER A 28 8.96 2.65 -12.48
C SER A 28 8.31 1.27 -12.37
N ASN A 29 8.97 0.30 -11.72
CA ASN A 29 8.46 -1.07 -11.56
C ASN A 29 8.45 -1.57 -10.09
N ILE A 30 8.68 -0.68 -9.11
CA ILE A 30 8.58 -1.04 -7.69
C ILE A 30 7.17 -0.72 -7.20
N LYS A 31 6.19 -1.50 -7.64
CA LYS A 31 4.88 -1.54 -6.99
C LYS A 31 5.07 -2.22 -5.63
N THR A 32 5.45 -1.46 -4.60
CA THR A 32 5.59 -2.01 -3.24
C THR A 32 4.21 -2.31 -2.67
N LEU A 33 4.09 -3.41 -1.90
CA LEU A 33 2.84 -3.78 -1.24
C LEU A 33 2.34 -2.67 -0.29
N HIS A 34 3.27 -1.87 0.25
CA HIS A 34 2.94 -0.66 0.99
C HIS A 34 2.21 0.39 0.14
N ILE A 35 2.71 0.72 -1.05
CA ILE A 35 2.06 1.67 -1.96
C ILE A 35 0.67 1.15 -2.37
N GLU A 36 0.54 -0.15 -2.66
CA GLU A 36 -0.78 -0.75 -2.93
C GLU A 36 -1.73 -0.55 -1.75
N SER A 37 -1.28 -0.89 -0.53
CA SER A 37 -2.09 -0.70 0.68
C SER A 37 -2.59 0.75 0.82
N MET A 38 -1.71 1.74 0.60
CA MET A 38 -2.07 3.16 0.64
C MET A 38 -3.06 3.55 -0.47
N MET A 39 -2.84 3.10 -1.71
CA MET A 39 -3.72 3.38 -2.84
C MET A 39 -5.13 2.83 -2.61
N TYR A 40 -5.24 1.58 -2.14
CA TYR A 40 -6.53 0.98 -1.81
C TYR A 40 -7.21 1.68 -0.63
N TYR A 41 -6.44 2.13 0.37
CA TYR A 41 -6.99 2.90 1.48
C TYR A 41 -7.60 4.22 1.00
N GLN A 42 -6.85 4.98 0.19
CA GLN A 42 -7.30 6.23 -0.38
C GLN A 42 -8.54 6.04 -1.27
N LYS A 43 -8.53 5.02 -2.15
CA LYS A 43 -9.69 4.67 -2.98
C LYS A 43 -10.90 4.32 -2.13
N ALA A 44 -10.72 3.52 -1.07
CA ALA A 44 -11.81 3.18 -0.16
C ALA A 44 -12.37 4.43 0.53
N ARG A 45 -11.51 5.39 0.88
CA ARG A 45 -11.92 6.64 1.50
C ARG A 45 -12.79 7.48 0.57
N GLU A 46 -12.40 7.60 -0.69
CA GLU A 46 -13.19 8.33 -1.68
C GLU A 46 -14.55 7.67 -1.98
N LEU A 47 -14.61 6.33 -1.97
CA LEU A 47 -15.86 5.60 -2.11
C LEU A 47 -16.78 5.84 -0.90
N TYR A 48 -16.21 5.82 0.31
CA TYR A 48 -16.93 6.11 1.55
C TYR A 48 -17.52 7.52 1.55
N GLU A 49 -16.72 8.53 1.14
CA GLU A 49 -17.16 9.93 1.06
C GLU A 49 -18.27 10.15 0.03
N ARG A 50 -18.36 9.29 -0.99
CA ARG A 50 -19.42 9.29 -2.01
C ARG A 50 -20.64 8.44 -1.62
N ASN A 51 -20.66 7.84 -0.43
CA ASN A 51 -21.65 6.85 0.00
C ASN A 51 -21.76 5.63 -0.94
N GLU A 52 -20.65 5.25 -1.56
CA GLU A 52 -20.53 4.07 -2.43
C GLU A 52 -20.01 2.85 -1.64
N VAL A 53 -20.01 1.67 -2.27
CA VAL A 53 -19.52 0.43 -1.65
C VAL A 53 -18.00 0.47 -1.48
N PHE A 54 -17.53 0.75 -0.25
CA PHE A 54 -16.10 0.92 0.05
C PHE A 54 -15.45 -0.27 0.76
N PHE A 55 -16.22 -1.09 1.49
CA PHE A 55 -15.69 -2.12 2.39
C PHE A 55 -14.73 -3.12 1.73
N PRO A 56 -15.03 -3.71 0.54
CA PRO A 56 -14.09 -4.63 -0.12
C PRO A 56 -12.75 -3.98 -0.46
N THR A 57 -12.77 -2.71 -0.88
CA THR A 57 -11.57 -1.93 -1.19
C THR A 57 -10.74 -1.67 0.08
N LEU A 58 -11.40 -1.38 1.21
CA LEU A 58 -10.73 -1.19 2.50
C LEU A 58 -10.11 -2.51 3.00
N GLN A 59 -10.79 -3.64 2.79
CA GLN A 59 -10.27 -4.95 3.14
C GLN A 59 -9.03 -5.32 2.30
N GLU A 60 -9.00 -4.93 1.02
CA GLU A 60 -7.79 -5.10 0.19
C GLU A 60 -6.60 -4.28 0.71
N SER A 61 -6.82 -3.04 1.14
CA SER A 61 -5.77 -2.24 1.77
C SER A 61 -5.11 -2.96 2.94
N ALA A 62 -5.93 -3.56 3.82
CA ALA A 62 -5.47 -4.34 4.96
C ALA A 62 -4.77 -5.65 4.54
N ARG A 63 -5.25 -6.32 3.49
CA ARG A 63 -4.59 -7.51 2.94
C ARG A 63 -3.18 -7.18 2.42
N PHE A 64 -3.04 -6.08 1.68
CA PHE A 64 -1.73 -5.61 1.21
C PHE A 64 -0.80 -5.22 2.36
N GLN A 65 -1.33 -4.65 3.46
CA GLN A 65 -0.55 -4.39 4.66
C GLN A 65 0.00 -5.69 5.27
N LEU A 66 -0.84 -6.70 5.45
CA LEU A 66 -0.44 -8.01 5.97
C LEU A 66 0.60 -8.69 5.08
N LEU A 67 0.41 -8.67 3.75
CA LEU A 67 1.40 -9.20 2.81
C LEU A 67 2.72 -8.42 2.84
N ASN A 68 2.66 -7.10 3.04
CA ASN A 68 3.86 -6.29 3.20
C ASN A 68 4.65 -6.73 4.43
N HIS A 69 3.99 -6.92 5.56
CA HIS A 69 4.62 -7.43 6.79
C HIS A 69 5.21 -8.82 6.58
N GLN A 70 4.47 -9.73 5.95
CA GLN A 70 4.96 -11.08 5.61
C GLN A 70 6.21 -11.03 4.73
N LYS A 71 6.21 -10.18 3.69
CA LYS A 71 7.35 -10.00 2.80
C LYS A 71 8.58 -9.46 3.54
N ASN A 72 8.38 -8.68 4.60
CA ASN A 72 9.45 -8.12 5.43
C ASN A 72 9.91 -9.06 6.54
N GLY A 73 9.45 -10.32 6.56
CA GLY A 73 9.96 -11.36 7.48
C GLY A 73 9.23 -11.44 8.82
N PHE A 74 8.08 -10.78 8.97
CA PHE A 74 7.25 -10.94 10.17
C PHE A 74 6.31 -12.13 10.03
N ASP A 75 6.20 -12.93 11.09
CA ASP A 75 5.27 -14.06 11.15
C ASP A 75 3.98 -13.74 11.91
N ARG A 76 4.03 -12.73 12.78
CA ARG A 76 2.92 -12.29 13.64
C ARG A 76 2.69 -10.79 13.51
N VAL A 77 1.44 -10.42 13.74
CA VAL A 77 0.96 -9.04 13.80
C VAL A 77 0.08 -8.89 15.02
N GLU A 78 0.04 -7.67 15.53
CA GLU A 78 -0.87 -7.22 16.56
C GLU A 78 -1.93 -6.32 15.93
N ILE A 79 -3.16 -6.42 16.43
CA ILE A 79 -4.22 -5.48 16.08
C ILE A 79 -4.07 -4.23 16.96
N LEU A 80 -3.73 -3.11 16.32
CA LEU A 80 -3.74 -1.81 16.96
C LEU A 80 -5.09 -1.12 16.68
N ALA A 81 -5.93 -1.06 17.70
CA ALA A 81 -7.17 -0.31 17.64
C ALA A 81 -6.87 1.20 17.64
N ALA A 82 -7.69 1.98 16.93
CA ALA A 82 -7.55 3.43 16.90
C ALA A 82 -8.10 4.08 18.19
N GLU A 83 -7.84 3.51 19.36
CA GLU A 83 -8.27 3.98 20.68
C GLU A 83 -9.75 4.44 20.70
N SER A 84 -10.02 5.68 21.14
CA SER A 84 -11.34 6.33 21.16
C SER A 84 -11.98 6.49 19.78
N GLN A 85 -11.19 6.37 18.71
CA GLN A 85 -11.60 6.43 17.31
C GLN A 85 -11.78 5.04 16.67
N SER A 86 -12.12 4.04 17.49
CA SER A 86 -12.48 2.71 17.04
C SER A 86 -13.80 2.26 17.65
N CYS A 87 -14.48 1.30 17.02
CA CYS A 87 -15.71 0.76 17.59
C CYS A 87 -15.41 -0.17 18.78
N ASN A 88 -16.37 -0.34 19.69
CA ASN A 88 -16.22 -1.19 20.89
C ASN A 88 -15.74 -2.62 20.59
N VAL A 89 -16.07 -3.17 19.42
CA VAL A 89 -15.60 -4.50 19.02
C VAL A 89 -14.11 -4.48 18.68
N CYS A 90 -13.65 -3.48 17.94
CA CYS A 90 -12.23 -3.33 17.63
C CYS A 90 -11.40 -3.01 18.87
N GLN A 91 -11.94 -2.22 19.82
CA GLN A 91 -11.27 -1.95 21.10
C GLN A 91 -11.00 -3.23 21.89
N LYS A 92 -11.93 -4.19 21.87
CA LYS A 92 -11.74 -5.51 22.52
C LYS A 92 -10.70 -6.39 21.82
N MET A 93 -10.37 -6.08 20.57
CA MET A 93 -9.32 -6.76 19.82
C MET A 93 -7.97 -6.04 19.91
N ASN A 94 -7.88 -4.91 20.63
CA ASN A 94 -6.61 -4.23 20.84
C ASN A 94 -5.62 -5.18 21.50
N ASP A 95 -4.37 -5.11 21.06
CA ASP A 95 -3.26 -5.94 21.54
C ASP A 95 -3.43 -7.45 21.25
N ASN A 96 -4.43 -7.82 20.45
CA ASN A 96 -4.60 -9.22 20.04
C ASN A 96 -3.55 -9.60 18.99
N VAL A 97 -2.69 -10.55 19.35
CA VAL A 97 -1.61 -11.05 18.51
C VAL A 97 -2.08 -12.25 17.67
N LEU A 98 -1.85 -12.18 16.37
CA LEU A 98 -2.24 -13.19 15.39
C LEU A 98 -1.06 -13.56 14.50
N THR A 99 -1.02 -14.79 14.01
CA THR A 99 -0.15 -15.11 12.87
C THR A 99 -0.68 -14.40 11.62
N ILE A 100 0.21 -13.98 10.72
CA ILE A 100 -0.21 -13.31 9.47
C ILE A 100 -1.12 -14.23 8.65
N THR A 101 -0.84 -15.53 8.62
CA THR A 101 -1.71 -16.52 7.94
C THR A 101 -3.13 -16.51 8.49
N THR A 102 -3.29 -16.45 9.82
CA THR A 102 -4.60 -16.38 10.47
C THR A 102 -5.27 -15.04 10.19
N ALA A 103 -4.53 -13.92 10.24
CA ALA A 103 -5.04 -12.60 9.92
C ALA A 103 -5.51 -12.50 8.46
N LEU A 104 -4.76 -13.03 7.49
CA LEU A 104 -5.13 -13.07 6.08
C LEU A 104 -6.37 -13.94 5.81
N LYS A 105 -6.51 -15.06 6.54
CA LYS A 105 -7.65 -15.97 6.40
C LYS A 105 -8.94 -15.37 6.96
N ASN A 106 -8.86 -14.79 8.16
CA ASN A 106 -10.03 -14.36 8.92
C ASN A 106 -10.38 -12.89 8.71
N MET A 107 -9.41 -12.07 8.28
CA MET A 107 -9.53 -10.62 8.09
C MET A 107 -10.30 -9.93 9.23
N PRO A 108 -9.87 -10.06 10.50
CA PRO A 108 -10.62 -9.57 11.66
C PRO A 108 -10.84 -8.05 11.63
N ILE A 109 -9.89 -7.31 11.05
CA ILE A 109 -10.05 -5.91 10.68
C ILE A 109 -9.65 -5.69 9.20
N PRO A 110 -10.31 -4.77 8.47
CA PRO A 110 -11.56 -4.10 8.84
C PRO A 110 -12.74 -5.08 8.92
N ARG A 111 -13.65 -4.86 9.88
CA ARG A 111 -14.88 -5.67 10.03
C ARG A 111 -16.04 -5.03 9.27
N LYS A 112 -16.89 -5.87 8.65
CA LYS A 112 -18.01 -5.41 7.80
C LYS A 112 -19.03 -4.55 8.55
N ASP A 113 -19.22 -4.83 9.82
CA ASP A 113 -20.14 -4.16 10.73
C ASP A 113 -19.41 -3.20 11.68
N CYS A 114 -18.31 -2.59 11.21
CA CYS A 114 -17.60 -1.56 11.96
C CYS A 114 -18.57 -0.41 12.25
N LYS A 115 -18.78 -0.09 13.53
CA LYS A 115 -19.68 1.01 13.92
C LYS A 115 -18.95 2.31 14.22
N HIS A 116 -17.68 2.42 13.84
CA HIS A 116 -16.97 3.68 14.02
C HIS A 116 -17.60 4.74 13.11
N SER A 117 -17.99 5.86 13.72
CA SER A 117 -18.43 7.05 13.01
C SER A 117 -17.47 8.19 13.35
N PRO A 118 -16.71 8.71 12.38
CA PRO A 118 -15.78 9.80 12.67
C PRO A 118 -16.48 11.14 12.92
N ASN A 119 -17.74 11.34 12.50
CA ASN A 119 -18.45 12.64 12.57
C ASN A 119 -20.00 12.52 12.54
N GLU A 120 -20.59 11.50 13.16
CA GLU A 120 -22.06 11.25 13.25
C GLU A 120 -22.85 11.09 11.93
N ASN A 121 -22.24 11.31 10.76
CA ASN A 121 -22.92 11.30 9.45
C ASN A 121 -22.61 10.09 8.56
N GLY A 122 -21.88 9.10 9.07
CA GLY A 122 -21.60 7.87 8.35
C GLY A 122 -21.04 6.79 9.26
N GLU A 123 -21.71 5.64 9.30
CA GLU A 123 -21.23 4.42 9.97
C GLU A 123 -20.26 3.67 9.04
N GLY A 124 -19.35 2.86 9.57
CA GLY A 124 -18.66 1.84 8.76
C GLY A 124 -17.16 2.03 8.51
N TRP A 125 -16.59 3.21 8.75
CA TRP A 125 -15.18 3.45 8.41
C TRP A 125 -14.22 2.91 9.48
N CYS A 126 -13.51 1.80 9.20
CA CYS A 126 -12.54 1.24 10.14
C CYS A 126 -11.19 1.99 10.06
N ARG A 127 -10.66 2.41 11.21
CA ARG A 127 -9.35 3.09 11.35
C ARG A 127 -8.26 2.22 12.01
N CYS A 128 -8.60 1.02 12.46
CA CYS A 128 -7.68 0.10 13.11
C CYS A 128 -6.70 -0.49 12.10
N THR A 129 -5.54 -0.95 12.57
CA THR A 129 -4.45 -1.38 11.69
C THR A 129 -3.69 -2.60 12.24
N TYR A 130 -2.97 -3.30 11.37
CA TYR A 130 -2.05 -4.36 11.79
C TYR A 130 -0.64 -3.79 11.92
N VAL A 131 -0.03 -3.96 13.09
CA VAL A 131 1.38 -3.64 13.32
C VAL A 131 2.19 -4.92 13.46
N PRO A 132 3.47 -4.95 13.01
CA PRO A 132 4.33 -6.10 13.25
C PRO A 132 4.49 -6.35 14.76
N TYR A 133 4.34 -7.60 15.17
CA TYR A 133 4.58 -8.00 16.56
C TYR A 133 5.98 -8.60 16.69
N VAL A 134 6.78 -8.06 17.61
CA VAL A 134 8.11 -8.56 17.98
C VAL A 134 8.05 -8.93 19.46
N ASP A 135 8.57 -10.11 19.82
CA ASP A 135 8.65 -10.47 21.24
C ASP A 135 9.63 -9.52 21.95
N ASP A 136 9.27 -9.11 23.17
CA ASP A 136 10.22 -8.44 24.06
C ASP A 136 11.35 -9.43 24.39
N LEU A 137 12.58 -9.07 24.01
CA LEU A 137 13.81 -9.84 24.25
C LEU A 137 14.22 -9.85 25.72
#